data_AF-A0A840I3Q8-F1
#
_entry.id   AF-A0A840I3Q8-F1
#
_cell.length_a   1.000
_cell.length_b   1.000
_cell.length_c   1.000
_cell.angle_alpha   90.00
_cell.angle_beta   90.00
_cell.angle_gamma   90.00
#
_symmetry.space_group_name_H-M   'P 1'
#
loop_
_entity.id
_entity.type
_entity.pdbx_description
1 polymer ?
#
loop_
_entity_poly.entity_id
_entity_poly.type
_entity_poly.pdbx_seq_one_letter_code
_entity_poly.pdbx_strand_id
1 'polypeptide(L)' 'MASSNEKRLSKLQILVTDSELTNIDDWRFDNRADNRSSAVRELIALGLLYSERHAEDASEELVRLRTE' A
#
# COMPACT_ATOMS: atom_id res chain seq x y z
N MET A 1 -25.87 -5.65 4.58
CA MET A 1 -25.24 -6.94 4.95
C MET A 1 -23.83 -6.92 4.38
N ALA A 2 -22.81 -6.72 5.22
CA ALA A 2 -21.42 -6.86 4.78
C ALA A 2 -21.24 -8.30 4.28
N SER A 3 -20.89 -8.45 3.01
CA SER A 3 -20.79 -9.75 2.36
C SER A 3 -19.78 -10.62 3.11
N SER A 4 -20.15 -11.87 3.39
CA SER A 4 -19.33 -12.94 4.00
C SER A 4 -17.90 -13.08 3.43
N ASN A 5 -17.64 -12.48 2.25
CA ASN A 5 -16.37 -12.52 1.54
C ASN A 5 -15.24 -11.65 2.14
N GLU A 6 -15.51 -10.63 2.96
CA GLU A 6 -14.46 -9.76 3.53
C GLU A 6 -13.49 -10.48 4.48
N LYS A 7 -13.91 -11.62 5.05
CA LYS A 7 -13.06 -12.42 5.93
C LYS A 7 -12.10 -13.34 5.17
N ARG A 8 -12.28 -13.54 3.86
CA ARG A 8 -11.38 -14.36 3.05
C ARG A 8 -10.19 -13.54 2.59
N LEU A 9 -9.03 -13.82 3.17
CA LEU A 9 -7.76 -13.32 2.67
C LEU A 9 -7.40 -14.06 1.37
N SER A 10 -7.15 -13.30 0.31
CA SER A 10 -6.59 -13.80 -0.96
C SER A 10 -5.11 -13.48 -1.03
N LYS A 11 -4.30 -14.42 -1.54
CA LYS A 11 -2.86 -14.19 -1.73
C LYS A 11 -2.63 -13.29 -2.95
N LEU A 12 -2.05 -12.12 -2.72
CA LEU A 12 -1.56 -11.23 -3.78
C LEU A 12 -0.07 -11.52 -4.00
N GLN A 13 0.29 -11.97 -5.20
CA GLN A 13 1.70 -12.12 -5.61
C GLN A 13 2.07 -10.94 -6.48
N ILE A 14 3.07 -10.17 -6.05
CA ILE A 14 3.64 -9.05 -6.77
C ILE A 14 5.15 -9.21 -6.80
N LEU A 15 5.77 -8.75 -7.88
CA LEU A 15 7.21 -8.54 -7.93
C LEU A 15 7.46 -7.09 -7.55
N VAL A 16 8.46 -6.89 -6.71
CA VAL A 16 8.94 -5.59 -6.27
C VAL A 16 10.46 -5.58 -6.42
N THR A 17 11.01 -4.41 -6.65
CA THR A 17 12.46 -4.19 -6.65
C THR A 17 13.03 -4.25 -5.23
N ASP A 18 14.35 -4.42 -5.11
CA ASP A 18 15.03 -4.48 -3.81
C ASP A 18 14.89 -3.15 -3.02
N SER A 19 14.86 -2.02 -3.73
CA SER A 19 14.64 -0.70 -3.13
C SER A 19 13.23 -0.56 -2.57
N GLU A 20 12.21 -0.97 -3.32
CA GLU A 20 10.83 -0.99 -2.83
C GLU A 20 10.66 -1.91 -1.63
N LEU A 21 11.30 -3.09 -1.65
CA LEU A 21 11.27 -4.01 -0.51
C LEU A 21 11.93 -3.41 0.73
N THR A 22 13.04 -2.69 0.56
CA THR A 22 13.72 -1.99 1.65
C THR A 22 12.83 -0.89 2.23
N ASN A 23 12.20 -0.08 1.37
CA ASN A 23 11.28 0.98 1.81
C ASN A 23 10.09 0.41 2.62
N ILE A 24 9.55 -0.75 2.21
CA ILE A 24 8.48 -1.44 2.95
C ILE A 24 8.98 -1.92 4.31
N ASP A 25 10.20 -2.45 4.38
CA ASP A 25 10.80 -2.92 5.63
C ASP A 25 11.08 -1.76 6.59
N ASP A 26 11.64 -0.65 6.12
CA ASP A 26 11.90 0.55 6.92
C ASP A 26 10.59 1.12 7.48
N TRP A 27 9.57 1.28 6.64
CA TRP A 27 8.25 1.70 7.08
C TRP A 27 7.67 0.75 8.14
N ARG A 28 7.85 -0.57 7.98
CA ARG A 28 7.41 -1.57 8.96
C ARG A 28 8.07 -1.35 10.31
N PHE A 29 9.38 -1.10 10.33
CA PHE A 29 10.12 -0.89 11.58
C PHE A 29 9.69 0.42 12.26
N ASP A 30 9.58 1.51 11.51
CA ASP A 30 9.19 2.82 12.04
C ASP A 30 7.78 2.82 12.62
N ASN A 31 6.84 2.12 11.97
CA ASN A 31 5.43 2.07 12.35
C ASN A 31 5.09 0.84 13.22
N ARG A 32 6.09 0.03 13.58
CA ARG A 32 5.96 -1.18 14.41
C ARG A 32 4.93 -2.18 13.89
N ALA A 33 4.83 -2.33 12.57
CA ALA A 33 3.96 -3.32 11.96
C ALA A 33 4.53 -4.74 12.17
N ASP A 34 3.68 -5.70 12.56
CA ASP A 34 4.09 -7.04 12.98
C ASP A 34 4.83 -7.84 11.90
N ASN A 35 4.41 -7.70 10.63
CA ASN A 35 5.01 -8.41 9.50
C ASN A 35 4.83 -7.63 8.19
N ARG A 36 5.50 -8.08 7.12
CA ARG A 36 5.40 -7.42 5.81
C ARG A 36 3.96 -7.37 5.28
N SER A 37 3.16 -8.40 5.52
CA SER A 37 1.77 -8.42 5.07
C SER A 37 0.86 -7.45 5.83
N SER A 38 1.12 -7.15 7.11
CA SER A 38 0.42 -6.06 7.80
C SER A 38 0.87 -4.71 7.27
N ALA A 39 2.18 -4.50 7.14
CA ALA A 39 2.74 -3.26 6.59
C ALA A 39 2.20 -2.91 5.20
N VAL A 40 2.21 -3.87 4.27
CA VAL A 40 1.68 -3.67 2.91
C VAL A 40 0.18 -3.35 2.94
N ARG A 41 -0.61 -4.01 3.80
CA ARG A 41 -2.06 -3.71 3.91
C ARG A 41 -2.31 -2.32 4.47
N GLU A 42 -1.54 -1.89 5.47
CA GLU A 42 -1.65 -0.56 6.05
C GLU A 42 -1.23 0.52 5.04
N LEU A 43 -0.13 0.31 4.31
CA LEU A 43 0.31 1.19 3.22
C LEU A 43 -0.74 1.32 2.12
N ILE A 44 -1.37 0.20 1.70
CA ILE A 44 -2.46 0.23 0.73
C ILE A 44 -3.64 1.07 1.27
N ALA A 45 -4.05 0.84 2.52
CA ALA A 45 -5.14 1.59 3.14
C ALA A 45 -4.82 3.09 3.24
N LEU A 46 -3.58 3.44 3.64
CA LEU A 46 -3.11 4.82 3.71
C LEU A 46 -3.07 5.48 2.33
N GLY A 47 -2.55 4.79 1.32
CA GLY A 47 -2.51 5.29 -0.06
C GLY A 47 -3.90 5.56 -0.62
N LEU A 48 -4.84 4.63 -0.41
CA LEU A 48 -6.24 4.80 -0.83
C LEU A 48 -6.91 6.00 -0.13
N LEU A 49 -6.79 6.07 1.20
CA LEU A 49 -7.34 7.18 1.99
C LEU A 49 -6.70 8.52 1.64
N TYR A 50 -5.39 8.56 1.38
CA TYR A 50 -4.70 9.77 0.95
C TYR A 50 -5.18 10.23 -0.42
N SER A 51 -5.31 9.30 -1.37
CA SER A 51 -5.78 9.56 -2.73
C SER A 51 -7.22 10.07 -2.75
N GLU A 52 -8.08 9.51 -1.90
CA GLU A 52 -9.46 9.98 -1.78
C GLU A 52 -9.54 11.42 -1.23
N ARG A 53 -8.70 11.75 -0.25
CA ARG A 53 -8.68 13.10 0.36
C ARG A 53 -8.00 14.16 -0.52
N HIS A 54 -7.05 13.77 -1.37
CA HIS A 54 -6.23 14.67 -2.18
C HIS A 54 -6.27 14.26 -3.66
N ALA A 55 -7.47 14.16 -4.23
CA ALA A 55 -7.66 13.56 -5.56
C ALA A 55 -6.84 14.25 -6.67
N GLU A 56 -6.75 15.58 -6.65
CA GLU A 56 -5.99 16.35 -7.64
C GLU A 56 -4.48 16.08 -7.49
N ASP A 57 -3.90 16.28 -6.30
CA ASP A 57 -2.49 16.03 -6.02
C ASP A 57 -2.09 14.57 -6.31
N ALA A 58 -2.94 13.62 -5.93
CA ALA A 58 -2.70 12.19 -6.16
C ALA A 58 -2.69 11.85 -7.65
N SER A 59 -3.53 12.51 -8.46
CA SER A 59 -3.55 12.32 -9.90
C SER A 59 -2.26 12.81 -10.58
N GLU A 60 -1.73 13.95 -10.14
CA GLU A 60 -0.46 14.49 -10.64
C GLU A 60 0.72 13.61 -10.26
N GLU A 61 0.76 13.15 -9.01
CA GLU A 61 1.83 12.29 -8.51
C GLU A 61 1.84 10.93 -9.22
N LEU A 62 0.66 10.36 -9.49
CA LEU A 62 0.54 9.12 -10.24
C LEU A 62 1.03 9.26 -11.69
N VAL A 63 0.85 10.43 -12.30
CA VAL A 63 1.42 10.71 -13.63
C VAL A 63 2.93 10.73 -13.55
N ARG A 64 3.52 11.43 -12.57
CA ARG A 64 4.99 11.47 -12.36
C ARG A 64 5.59 10.08 -12.22
N LEU A 65 5.04 9.26 -11.32
CA LEU A 65 5.50 7.88 -11.06
C LEU A 65 5.44 6.95 -12.28
N ARG A 66 4.59 7.23 -13.27
CA ARG A 66 4.45 6.41 -14.49
C ARG A 66 5.35 6.87 -15.63
N THR A 67 5.89 8.09 -15.54
CA THR A 67 6.75 8.69 -16.56
C THR A 67 8.25 8.58 -16.24
N GLU A 68 8.58 8.18 -15.01
CA GLU A 68 9.93 7.80 -14.55
C GLU A 68 10.18 6.29 -14.76
#